data_AF-A0A349PAT4-F1
#
_entry.id   AF-A0A349PAT4-F1
#
_cell.length_a   1.000
_cell.length_b   1.000
_cell.length_c   1.000
_cell.angle_alpha   90.00
_cell.angle_beta   90.00
_cell.angle_gamma   90.00
#
_symmetry.space_group_name_H-M   'P 1'
#
loop_
_entity.id
_entity.type
_entity.pdbx_description
1 polymer ?
#
loop_
_entity_poly.entity_id
_entity_poly.type
_entity_poly.pdbx_seq_one_letter_code
_entity_poly.pdbx_strand_id
1 'polypeptide(L)'
;MRFEWDNRKAEQNSLKHGISFEMASFAFDDPYALIVDDKKHSLDEHRQWLIGDSGEKVLVIVFTIRPPNGNVRIVSARRANRRERRMYEESKGI
;
A
#
# COMPACT_ATOMS: atom_id res chain seq x y z
N MET A 1 -9.60 -10.95 -1.81
CA MET A 1 -8.11 -10.98 -1.82
C MET A 1 -7.64 -11.45 -0.44
N ARG A 2 -6.52 -12.18 -0.31
CA ARG A 2 -5.98 -12.57 1.00
C ARG A 2 -4.76 -11.71 1.32
N PHE A 3 -4.76 -11.11 2.50
CA PHE A 3 -3.65 -10.29 2.99
C PHE A 3 -2.82 -11.06 4.00
N GLU A 4 -1.51 -10.83 3.97
CA GLU A 4 -0.56 -11.35 4.94
C GLU A 4 0.48 -10.28 5.29
N TRP A 5 1.06 -10.39 6.48
CA TRP A 5 2.15 -9.53 6.94
C TRP A 5 2.89 -10.19 8.10
N ASP A 6 4.07 -9.66 8.39
CA ASP A 6 4.78 -10.01 9.62
C ASP A 6 4.23 -9.16 10.78
N ASN A 7 3.85 -9.80 11.89
CA ASN A 7 3.22 -9.10 13.03
C ASN A 7 4.15 -8.09 13.69
N ARG A 8 5.45 -8.37 13.79
CA ARG A 8 6.43 -7.41 14.33
C ARG A 8 6.56 -6.21 13.39
N LYS A 9 6.50 -6.45 12.08
CA LYS A 9 6.51 -5.37 11.08
C LYS A 9 5.26 -4.51 11.15
N ALA A 10 4.09 -5.14 11.34
CA ALA A 10 2.81 -4.44 11.48
C ALA A 10 2.80 -3.52 12.71
N GLU A 11 3.30 -4.02 13.85
CA GLU A 11 3.43 -3.24 15.09
C GLU A 11 4.39 -2.06 14.90
N GLN A 12 5.58 -2.31 14.36
CA GLN A 12 6.56 -1.24 14.07
C GLN A 12 6.00 -0.19 13.10
N ASN A 13 5.26 -0.62 12.08
CA ASN A 13 4.63 0.29 11.12
C ASN A 13 3.57 1.16 11.80
N SER A 14 2.72 0.55 12.62
CA SER A 14 1.69 1.26 13.39
C SER A 14 2.32 2.30 14.32
N LEU A 15 3.35 1.93 15.07
CA LEU A 15 4.07 2.86 15.96
C LEU A 15 4.73 4.02 15.19
N LYS A 16 5.34 3.72 14.04
CA LYS A 16 6.07 4.72 13.24
C LYS A 16 5.16 5.65 12.43
N HIS A 17 4.05 5.13 11.91
CA HIS A 17 3.24 5.83 10.92
C HIS A 17 1.80 6.08 11.37
N GLY A 18 1.35 5.49 12.48
CA GLY A 18 -0.02 5.55 12.95
C GLY A 18 -1.01 4.84 12.01
N ILE A 19 -0.52 3.87 11.22
CA ILE A 19 -1.30 3.12 10.23
C ILE A 19 -1.10 1.62 10.49
N SER A 20 -2.19 0.91 10.80
CA SER A 20 -2.20 -0.54 10.85
C SER A 20 -2.26 -1.13 9.44
N PHE A 21 -1.75 -2.35 9.27
CA PHE A 21 -1.87 -3.05 7.99
C PHE A 21 -3.29 -3.52 7.69
N GLU A 22 -4.11 -3.72 8.73
CA GLU A 22 -5.54 -3.92 8.57
C GLU A 22 -6.20 -2.70 7.91
N MET A 23 -5.97 -1.49 8.43
CA MET A 23 -6.45 -0.25 7.80
C MET A 23 -5.91 -0.08 6.37
N ALA A 24 -4.63 -0.40 6.15
CA ALA A 24 -4.03 -0.33 4.83
C ALA A 24 -4.70 -1.27 3.82
N SER A 25 -5.20 -2.44 4.27
CA SER A 25 -5.87 -3.39 3.39
C SER A 25 -7.12 -2.82 2.72
N PHE A 26 -7.84 -1.89 3.37
CA PHE A 26 -9.02 -1.24 2.78
C PHE A 26 -8.69 -0.36 1.56
N ALA A 27 -7.46 0.17 1.47
CA ALA A 27 -7.06 0.95 0.29
C ALA A 27 -6.93 0.11 -0.98
N PHE A 28 -6.93 -1.23 -0.87
CA PHE A 28 -6.98 -2.12 -2.04
C PHE A 28 -8.39 -2.26 -2.63
N ASP A 29 -9.43 -1.89 -1.88
CA ASP A 29 -10.82 -1.88 -2.35
C ASP A 29 -11.18 -0.56 -3.05
N ASP A 30 -10.26 0.41 -3.07
CA ASP A 30 -10.44 1.67 -3.77
C ASP A 30 -10.37 1.47 -5.30
N PRO A 31 -11.47 1.70 -6.04
CA PRO A 31 -11.50 1.49 -7.49
C PRO A 31 -10.59 2.45 -8.26
N TYR A 32 -10.08 3.50 -7.61
CA TYR A 32 -9.16 4.47 -8.18
C TYR A 32 -7.73 4.34 -7.66
N ALA A 33 -7.42 3.25 -6.94
CA ALA A 33 -6.08 3.02 -6.43
C ALA A 33 -5.05 2.99 -7.57
N LEU A 34 -3.94 3.70 -7.39
CA LEU A 34 -2.82 3.70 -8.32
C LEU A 34 -1.79 2.66 -7.92
N ILE A 35 -1.50 1.73 -8.82
CA ILE A 35 -0.39 0.79 -8.65
C ILE A 35 0.80 1.27 -9.47
N VAL A 36 1.94 1.45 -8.81
CA VAL A 36 3.20 1.88 -9.43
C VAL A 36 4.25 0.81 -9.18
N ASP A 37 4.86 0.31 -10.26
CA ASP A 37 5.95 -0.66 -10.15
C ASP A 37 7.22 0.01 -9.63
N ASP A 38 7.77 -0.54 -8.55
CA ASP A 38 9.04 -0.06 -7.98
C ASP A 38 10.23 -0.69 -8.73
N LYS A 39 10.45 -0.21 -9.97
CA LYS A 39 11.54 -0.69 -10.83
C LYS A 39 12.94 -0.50 -10.22
N LYS A 40 13.11 0.34 -9.20
CA LYS A 40 14.42 0.63 -8.56
C LYS A 40 14.79 -0.34 -7.45
N HIS A 41 13.82 -0.99 -6.80
CA HIS A 41 14.07 -1.90 -5.67
C HIS A 41 13.83 -3.38 -5.99
N SER A 42 13.64 -3.72 -7.27
CA SER A 42 13.23 -5.04 -7.77
C SER A 42 14.35 -6.09 -7.88
N LEU A 43 15.46 -5.99 -7.13
CA LEU A 43 16.59 -6.92 -7.29
C LEU A 43 16.37 -8.29 -6.62
N ASP A 44 15.50 -8.40 -5.60
CA ASP A 44 15.24 -9.67 -4.88
C ASP A 44 13.74 -10.01 -4.71
N GLU A 45 12.85 -9.03 -4.56
CA GLU A 45 11.40 -9.23 -4.48
C GLU A 45 10.70 -8.16 -5.34
N HIS A 46 9.80 -8.56 -6.25
CA HIS A 46 8.96 -7.60 -6.98
C HIS A 46 8.02 -6.90 -5.99
N ARG A 47 8.40 -5.68 -5.61
CA ARG A 47 7.61 -4.80 -4.76
C ARG A 47 6.89 -3.78 -5.63
N GLN A 48 5.65 -3.54 -5.26
CA GLN A 48 4.78 -2.57 -5.90
C GLN A 48 4.30 -1.58 -4.86
N TRP A 49 4.02 -0.36 -5.31
CA TRP A 49 3.43 0.67 -4.49
C TRP A 49 1.96 0.81 -4.88
N LEU A 50 1.08 0.87 -3.89
CA LEU A 50 -0.32 1.27 -4.07
C LEU A 50 -0.52 2.63 -3.42
N ILE A 51 -1.12 3.57 -4.14
CA ILE A 51 -1.64 4.83 -3.60
C ILE A 51 -3.17 4.77 -3.70
N GLY A 52 -3.85 4.69 -2.56
CA GLY A 52 -5.30 4.50 -2.53
C GLY A 52 -5.93 5.05 -1.27
N ASP A 53 -7.24 5.26 -1.30
CA ASP A 53 -8.03 5.73 -0.17
C ASP A 53 -8.56 4.57 0.67
N SER A 54 -8.24 4.55 1.95
CA SER A 54 -8.74 3.56 2.90
C SER A 54 -10.16 3.83 3.41
N GLY A 55 -10.84 4.87 2.89
CA GLY A 55 -12.10 5.41 3.41
C GLY A 55 -11.92 6.49 4.49
N GLU A 56 -10.71 6.61 5.04
CA GLU A 56 -10.35 7.67 6.00
C GLU A 56 -9.19 8.54 5.51
N LYS A 57 -8.22 7.94 4.82
CA LYS A 57 -6.94 8.55 4.47
C LYS A 57 -6.46 7.98 3.14
N VAL A 58 -5.85 8.84 2.32
CA VAL A 58 -5.02 8.39 1.20
C VAL A 58 -3.71 7.86 1.74
N LEU A 59 -3.43 6.59 1.45
CA LEU A 59 -2.27 5.85 1.93
C LEU A 59 -1.33 5.51 0.77
N VAL A 60 -0.05 5.37 1.09
CA VAL A 60 0.95 4.71 0.24
C VAL A 60 1.33 3.40 0.90
N ILE A 61 1.17 2.31 0.17
CA ILE A 61 1.36 0.95 0.64
C ILE A 61 2.41 0.28 -0.23
N VAL A 62 3.42 -0.30 0.41
CA VAL A 62 4.39 -1.15 -0.28
C VAL A 62 3.96 -2.59 -0.05
N PHE A 63 3.76 -3.33 -1.13
CA PHE A 63 3.31 -4.72 -1.09
C PHE A 63 4.03 -5.57 -2.12
N THR A 64 3.89 -6.89 -1.98
CA THR A 64 4.31 -7.87 -2.98
C THR A 64 3.23 -8.92 -3.15
N ILE A 65 3.14 -9.49 -4.34
CA ILE A 65 2.19 -10.56 -4.68
C ILE A 65 2.94 -11.89 -4.59
N ARG A 66 2.47 -12.80 -3.72
CA ARG A 66 3.09 -14.11 -3.50
C ARG A 66 2.38 -15.22 -4.31
N PRO A 67 3.13 -16.02 -5.09
CA PRO A 67 2.60 -17.22 -5.73
C PRO A 67 2.34 -18.35 -4.71
N PRO A 68 1.51 -19.36 -5.04
CA PRO A 68 0.76 -19.50 -6.30
C PRO A 68 -0.57 -18.73 -6.32
N ASN A 69 -1.12 -18.36 -5.16
CA ASN A 69 -2.51 -17.89 -5.04
C ASN A 69 -2.69 -16.37 -5.20
N GLY A 70 -1.61 -15.63 -5.44
CA GLY A 70 -1.66 -14.17 -5.57
C GLY A 70 -1.95 -13.46 -4.24
N ASN A 71 -1.50 -14.01 -3.12
CA ASN A 71 -1.68 -13.37 -1.81
C ASN A 71 -0.91 -12.05 -1.77
N VAL A 72 -1.51 -11.02 -1.19
CA VAL A 72 -0.86 -9.72 -1.02
C VAL A 72 -0.16 -9.68 0.33
N ARG A 73 1.16 -9.56 0.30
CA ARG A 73 1.95 -9.31 1.50
C ARG A 73 2.20 -7.81 1.65
N ILE A 74 1.62 -7.20 2.68
CA ILE A 74 1.87 -5.80 3.02
C ILE A 74 3.21 -5.72 3.75
N VAL A 75 4.10 -4.82 3.27
CA VAL A 75 5.46 -4.63 3.80
C VAL A 75 5.56 -3.33 4.59
N SER A 76 4.86 -2.28 4.14
CA SER A 76 4.86 -0.94 4.74
C SER A 76 3.58 -0.20 4.36
N ALA A 77 3.09 0.66 5.23
CA ALA A 77 1.95 1.53 4.97
C ALA A 77 2.13 2.87 5.68
N ARG A 78 1.89 3.98 4.97
CA ARG A 78 1.95 5.32 5.53
C ARG A 78 0.94 6.24 4.87
N ARG A 79 0.70 7.40 5.47
CA ARG A 79 -0.05 8.47 4.81
C ARG A 79 0.69 8.92 3.55
N ALA A 80 -0.08 9.17 2.49
CA ALA A 80 0.44 9.83 1.31
C ALA A 80 0.89 11.26 1.66
N ASN A 81 2.04 11.67 1.13
CA ASN A 81 2.46 13.05 1.22
C ASN A 81 1.65 13.93 0.25
N ARG A 82 1.83 15.25 0.32
CA ARG A 82 1.06 16.20 -0.52
C ARG A 82 1.20 15.93 -2.02
N ARG A 83 2.37 15.48 -2.49
CA ARG A 83 2.63 15.20 -3.91
C ARG A 83 1.96 13.90 -4.36
N GLU A 84 2.08 12.84 -3.55
CA GLU A 84 1.45 11.54 -3.83
C GLU A 84 -0.07 11.63 -3.79
N ARG A 85 -0.61 12.37 -2.81
CA ARG A 85 -2.04 12.64 -2.73
C ARG A 85 -2.53 13.40 -3.96
N ARG A 86 -1.80 14.42 -4.41
CA ARG A 86 -2.14 15.14 -5.64
C ARG A 86 -2.12 14.22 -6.85
N MET A 87 -1.10 13.37 -6.99
CA MET A 87 -1.01 12.40 -8.09
C MET A 87 -2.23 11.46 -8.12
N TYR A 88 -2.66 11.00 -6.95
CA TYR A 88 -3.87 10.20 -6.79
C TYR A 88 -5.14 10.97 -7.18
N GLU A 89 -5.31 12.20 -6.69
CA GLU A 89 -6.47 13.07 -7.01
C GLU A 89 -6.52 13.40 -8.52
N GLU A 90 -5.39 13.77 -9.13
CA GLU A 90 -5.28 14.04 -10.57
C GLU A 90 -5.62 12.79 -11.40
N SER A 91 -5.23 11.60 -10.94
CA SER A 91 -5.56 10.35 -11.63
C SER A 91 -7.06 10.00 -11.58
N LYS A 92 -7.79 10.48 -10.56
CA LYS A 92 -9.24 10.36 -10.49
C LYS A 92 -9.97 11.28 -11.47
N GLY A 93 -9.28 12.28 -12.03
CA GLY A 93 -9.90 13.31 -12.86
C GLY A 93 -10.82 14.25 -12.06
N ILE A 94 -10.53 14.48 -10.78
CA ILE A 94 -11.25 15.40 -9.88
C ILE A 94 -10.41 16.66 -9.66
#